data_AF-A0ABD6CP67-F1
#
_entry.id   AF-A0ABD6CP67-F1
#
_cell.length_a   1.000
_cell.length_b   1.000
_cell.length_c   1.000
_cell.angle_alpha   90.00
_cell.angle_beta   90.00
_cell.angle_gamma   90.00
#
_symmetry.space_group_name_H-M   'P 1'
#
loop_
_entity.id
_entity.type
_entity.pdbx_description
1 polymer ?
#
loop_
_entity_poly.entity_id
_entity_poly.type
_entity_poly.pdbx_seq_one_letter_code
_entity_poly.pdbx_strand_id
1 'polypeptide(L)'
;MIDRDAELDWLGSHLAQDDRQLLVLYGRRRVGKTTLVTTALDAIDTQSVYYLCDQRGSTQNAEQFAAHCADRFDDVTPAVDGFVDAFQYLTNRVDDACVVALDEFRENVGDPIRTAEFVEPGGR
;
A
#
# COMPACT_ATOMS: atom_id res chain seq x y z
N MET A 1 -1.96 -21.70 -1.69
CA MET A 1 -3.04 -20.84 -2.21
C MET A 1 -3.52 -21.57 -3.46
N ILE A 2 -4.79 -21.98 -3.57
CA ILE A 2 -5.29 -22.68 -4.77
C ILE A 2 -6.06 -21.63 -5.59
N ASP A 3 -5.78 -21.52 -6.89
CA ASP A 3 -6.41 -20.58 -7.85
C ASP A 3 -6.12 -19.08 -7.65
N ARG A 4 -4.89 -18.70 -7.25
CA ARG A 4 -4.48 -17.27 -7.17
C ARG A 4 -3.12 -16.95 -7.79
N ASP A 5 -2.56 -17.91 -8.51
CA ASP A 5 -1.22 -17.76 -9.10
C ASP A 5 -1.22 -16.62 -10.14
N ALA A 6 -2.28 -16.47 -10.92
CA ALA A 6 -2.40 -15.38 -11.89
C ALA A 6 -2.44 -13.99 -11.23
N GLU A 7 -3.17 -13.82 -10.12
CA GLU A 7 -3.20 -12.54 -9.40
C GLU A 7 -1.89 -12.26 -8.67
N LEU A 8 -1.22 -13.28 -8.13
CA LEU A 8 0.10 -13.13 -7.52
C LEU A 8 1.15 -12.75 -8.58
N ASP A 9 1.18 -13.44 -9.71
CA ASP A 9 2.07 -13.14 -10.83
C ASP A 9 1.83 -11.73 -11.36
N TRP A 10 0.56 -11.34 -11.52
CA TRP A 10 0.19 -10.00 -11.92
C TRP A 10 0.69 -8.96 -10.92
N LEU A 11 0.40 -9.12 -9.62
CA LEU A 11 0.82 -8.18 -8.60
C LEU A 11 2.35 -8.09 -8.51
N GLY A 12 3.04 -9.24 -8.48
CA GLY A 12 4.50 -9.31 -8.46
C GLY A 12 5.14 -8.64 -9.67
N SER A 13 4.59 -8.84 -10.88
CA SER A 13 5.12 -8.22 -12.09
C SER A 13 5.05 -6.69 -12.10
N HIS A 14 4.06 -6.10 -11.43
CA HIS A 14 3.92 -4.65 -11.26
C HIS A 14 4.83 -4.12 -10.16
N LEU A 15 4.91 -4.83 -9.03
CA LEU A 15 5.78 -4.45 -7.91
C LEU A 15 7.27 -4.51 -8.27
N ALA A 16 7.65 -5.27 -9.30
CA ALA A 16 9.01 -5.36 -9.80
C ALA A 16 9.38 -4.29 -10.85
N GLN A 17 8.42 -3.48 -11.33
CA GLN A 17 8.73 -2.39 -12.27
C GLN A 17 9.32 -1.19 -11.53
N ASP A 18 10.24 -0.46 -12.18
CA ASP A 18 10.80 0.80 -11.69
C ASP A 18 9.88 2.03 -11.95
N ASP A 19 8.59 1.78 -12.16
CA ASP A 19 7.60 2.81 -12.48
C ASP A 19 6.82 3.27 -11.23
N ARG A 20 6.42 4.54 -11.21
CA ARG A 20 5.49 5.05 -10.19
C ARG A 20 4.08 4.58 -10.52
N GLN A 21 3.50 3.75 -9.66
CA GLN A 21 2.19 3.13 -9.88
C GLN A 21 1.29 3.21 -8.63
N LEU A 22 -0.02 3.19 -8.85
CA LEU A 22 -1.03 3.02 -7.80
C LEU A 22 -1.91 1.83 -8.17
N LEU A 23 -1.80 0.75 -7.38
CA LEU A 23 -2.59 -0.46 -7.58
C LEU A 23 -3.73 -0.51 -6.56
N VAL A 24 -4.97 -0.56 -7.03
CA VAL A 24 -6.16 -0.66 -6.17
C VAL A 24 -6.72 -2.07 -6.23
N LEU A 25 -6.51 -2.84 -5.17
CA LEU A 25 -7.02 -4.21 -5.04
C LEU A 25 -8.41 -4.21 -4.38
N TYR A 26 -9.45 -4.46 -5.17
CA TYR A 26 -10.81 -4.65 -4.67
C TYR A 26 -11.27 -6.10 -4.80
N GLY A 27 -12.28 -6.47 -4.01
CA GLY A 27 -12.83 -7.82 -4.06
C GLY A 27 -13.76 -8.10 -2.88
N ARG A 28 -14.60 -9.14 -3.02
CA ARG A 28 -15.58 -9.52 -1.98
C ARG A 28 -14.90 -9.84 -0.64
N ARG A 29 -15.64 -9.73 0.46
CA ARG A 29 -15.15 -10.12 1.79
C ARG A 29 -14.70 -11.59 1.77
N ARG A 30 -13.54 -11.88 2.36
CA ARG A 30 -12.94 -13.23 2.55
C ARG A 30 -12.39 -13.92 1.29
N VAL A 31 -12.04 -13.17 0.25
CA VAL A 31 -11.35 -13.72 -0.93
C VAL A 31 -9.83 -13.86 -0.76
N GLY A 32 -9.27 -13.49 0.40
CA GLY A 32 -7.84 -13.64 0.69
C GLY A 32 -6.94 -12.48 0.23
N LYS A 33 -7.47 -11.26 0.05
CA LYS A 33 -6.70 -10.08 -0.41
C LYS A 33 -5.51 -9.77 0.49
N THR A 34 -5.69 -9.77 1.81
CA THR A 34 -4.59 -9.57 2.76
C THR A 34 -3.49 -10.61 2.52
N THR A 35 -3.85 -11.89 2.40
CA THR A 35 -2.88 -12.96 2.12
C THR A 35 -2.21 -12.79 0.76
N LEU A 36 -2.94 -12.35 -0.27
CA LEU A 36 -2.38 -12.07 -1.59
C LEU A 36 -1.31 -10.97 -1.51
N VAL A 37 -1.64 -9.84 -0.88
CA VAL A 37 -0.75 -8.69 -0.72
C VAL A 37 0.48 -9.07 0.09
N THR A 38 0.31 -9.68 1.27
CA THR A 38 1.45 -10.05 2.10
C THR A 38 2.36 -11.05 1.39
N THR A 39 1.79 -12.05 0.68
CA THR A 39 2.58 -13.02 -0.08
C THR A 39 3.36 -12.36 -1.21
N ALA A 40 2.78 -11.38 -1.91
CA ALA A 40 3.49 -10.65 -2.97
C ALA A 40 4.59 -9.74 -2.41
N LEU A 41 4.34 -9.07 -1.27
CA LEU A 41 5.35 -8.25 -0.59
C LEU A 41 6.51 -9.10 -0.03
N ASP A 42 6.23 -10.31 0.44
CA ASP A 42 7.26 -11.25 0.93
C ASP A 42 8.14 -11.81 -0.21
N ALA A 43 7.67 -11.71 -1.47
CA ALA A 43 8.34 -12.24 -2.65
C ALA A 43 9.21 -11.22 -3.40
N ILE A 44 9.17 -9.94 -3.03
CA ILE A 44 9.97 -8.88 -3.65
C ILE A 44 11.19 -8.53 -2.78
N ASP A 45 12.30 -8.18 -3.44
CA ASP A 45 13.50 -7.66 -2.75
C ASP A 45 13.39 -6.16 -2.43
N THR A 46 12.48 -5.44 -3.13
CA THR A 46 12.24 -4.01 -2.94
C THR A 46 11.73 -3.74 -1.52
N GLN A 47 12.24 -2.68 -0.88
CA GLN A 47 11.75 -2.28 0.43
C GLN A 47 10.24 -2.05 0.40
N SER A 48 9.54 -2.56 1.42
CA SER A 48 8.10 -2.43 1.51
C SER A 48 7.63 -2.02 2.91
N VAL A 49 6.52 -1.30 2.95
CA VAL A 49 5.79 -0.94 4.17
C VAL A 49 4.36 -1.43 4.02
N TYR A 50 3.99 -2.39 4.85
CA TYR A 50 2.62 -2.84 5.00
C TYR A 50 1.98 -2.15 6.20
N TYR A 51 0.79 -1.60 6.01
CA TYR A 51 0.01 -0.97 7.08
C TYR A 51 -1.45 -1.37 6.97
N LEU A 52 -2.02 -1.83 8.09
CA LEU A 52 -3.44 -2.16 8.20
C LEU A 52 -4.21 -0.97 8.75
N CYS A 53 -5.06 -0.37 7.91
CA CYS A 53 -5.89 0.74 8.32
C CYS A 53 -6.99 0.31 9.31
N ASP A 54 -7.29 1.20 10.24
CA ASP A 54 -8.40 1.07 11.16
C ASP A 54 -9.63 1.88 10.71
N GLN A 55 -10.75 1.73 11.45
CA GLN A 55 -12.02 2.38 11.15
C GLN A 55 -12.13 3.81 11.67
N ARG A 56 -11.06 4.40 12.23
CA ARG A 56 -11.10 5.73 12.87
C ARG A 56 -10.99 6.88 11.85
N GLY A 57 -10.67 6.59 10.60
CA GLY A 57 -10.68 7.55 9.49
C GLY A 57 -9.28 7.85 8.93
N SER A 58 -9.24 8.56 7.80
CA SER A 58 -8.00 8.77 7.03
C SER A 58 -6.91 9.52 7.79
N THR A 59 -7.27 10.58 8.54
CA THR A 59 -6.29 11.38 9.30
C THR A 59 -5.62 10.56 10.41
N GLN A 60 -6.40 9.87 11.25
CA GLN A 60 -5.84 8.99 12.27
C GLN A 60 -4.98 7.88 11.66
N ASN A 61 -5.40 7.29 10.55
CA ASN A 61 -4.59 6.29 9.86
C ASN A 61 -3.28 6.87 9.33
N ALA A 62 -3.27 8.11 8.85
CA ALA A 62 -2.05 8.77 8.39
C ALA A 62 -1.08 9.06 9.55
N GLU A 63 -1.57 9.56 10.69
CA GLU A 63 -0.77 9.77 11.90
C GLU A 63 -0.12 8.46 12.37
N GLN A 64 -0.90 7.40 12.44
CA GLN A 64 -0.45 6.09 12.88
C GLN A 64 0.48 5.41 11.87
N PHE A 65 0.25 5.61 10.58
CA PHE A 65 1.16 5.18 9.52
C PHE A 65 2.51 5.90 9.60
N ALA A 66 2.50 7.22 9.85
CA ALA A 66 3.72 7.99 10.02
C ALA A 66 4.51 7.55 11.26
N ALA A 67 3.83 7.28 12.37
CA ALA A 67 4.44 6.69 13.57
C ALA A 67 5.07 5.32 13.28
N HIS A 68 4.35 4.45 12.57
CA HIS A 68 4.87 3.14 12.16
C HIS A 68 6.11 3.25 11.27
N CYS A 69 6.17 4.24 10.38
CA CYS A 69 7.36 4.51 9.58
C CYS A 69 8.51 5.04 10.46
N ALA A 70 8.24 5.98 11.37
CA ALA A 70 9.26 6.54 12.25
C ALA A 70 9.90 5.47 13.15
N ASP A 71 9.10 4.57 13.72
CA ASP A 71 9.60 3.43 14.50
C ASP A 71 10.53 2.53 13.65
N ARG A 72 10.19 2.30 12.37
CA ARG A 72 11.02 1.50 11.45
C ARG A 72 12.38 2.16 11.16
N PHE A 73 12.42 3.48 11.06
CA PHE A 73 13.65 4.23 10.76
C PHE A 73 14.39 4.73 12.01
N ASP A 74 13.96 4.33 13.22
CA ASP A 74 14.50 4.79 14.51
C ASP A 74 14.53 6.33 14.60
N ASP A 75 13.40 6.95 14.22
CA ASP A 75 13.26 8.40 14.06
C ASP A 75 12.11 8.95 14.93
N VAL A 76 12.00 10.27 15.01
CA VAL A 76 10.92 10.95 15.71
C VAL A 76 9.66 10.98 14.84
N THR A 77 8.53 10.54 15.41
CA THR A 77 7.23 10.61 14.75
C THR A 77 6.90 12.03 14.30
N PRO A 78 6.68 12.28 13.00
CA PRO A 78 6.31 13.59 12.50
C PRO A 78 4.85 13.91 12.81
N ALA A 79 4.53 15.20 12.93
CA ALA A 79 3.15 15.67 12.82
C ALA A 79 2.75 15.69 11.35
N VAL A 80 1.60 15.13 11.01
CA VAL A 80 1.09 15.01 9.63
C VAL A 80 -0.40 15.38 9.59
N ASP A 81 -0.83 16.07 8.54
CA ASP A 81 -2.24 16.43 8.34
C ASP A 81 -2.99 15.39 7.47
N GLY A 82 -2.27 14.42 6.90
CA GLY A 82 -2.83 13.33 6.11
C GLY A 82 -1.77 12.44 5.45
N PHE A 83 -2.23 11.49 4.63
CA PHE A 83 -1.34 10.52 3.98
C PHE A 83 -0.32 11.17 3.04
N VAL A 84 -0.63 12.33 2.45
CA VAL A 84 0.33 13.06 1.61
C VAL A 84 1.59 13.41 2.41
N ASP A 85 1.44 14.01 3.60
CA ASP A 85 2.56 14.38 4.46
C ASP A 85 3.29 13.13 4.98
N ALA A 86 2.54 12.09 5.33
CA ALA A 86 3.11 10.83 5.80
C ALA A 86 3.93 10.11 4.71
N PHE A 87 3.48 10.14 3.45
CA PHE A 87 4.24 9.63 2.32
C PHE A 87 5.46 10.51 2.03
N GLN A 88 5.34 11.84 2.12
CA GLN A 88 6.50 12.74 1.98
C GLN A 88 7.57 12.42 3.02
N TYR A 89 7.17 12.23 4.28
CA TYR A 89 8.07 11.79 5.34
C TYR A 89 8.79 10.49 4.96
N LEU A 90 8.04 9.46 4.53
CA LEU A 90 8.61 8.18 4.10
C LEU A 90 9.60 8.36 2.93
N THR A 91 9.22 9.12 1.90
CA THR A 91 10.08 9.34 0.71
C THR A 91 11.40 10.02 1.04
N ASN A 92 11.47 10.80 2.12
CA ASN A 92 12.71 11.44 2.58
C ASN A 92 13.62 10.51 3.40
N ARG A 93 13.19 9.26 3.64
CA ARG A 93 13.93 8.23 4.40
C ARG A 93 14.27 6.99 3.59
N VAL A 94 13.76 6.90 2.36
CA VAL A 94 14.06 5.79 1.45
C VAL A 94 14.93 6.32 0.30
N ASP A 95 16.06 5.68 0.07
CA ASP A 95 16.99 6.06 -1.00
C ASP A 95 16.57 5.47 -2.37
N ASP A 96 16.01 4.26 -2.33
CA ASP A 96 15.55 3.50 -3.49
C ASP A 96 14.00 3.38 -3.53
N ALA A 97 13.49 2.68 -4.54
CA ALA A 97 12.06 2.37 -4.65
C ALA A 97 11.50 1.73 -3.37
N CYS A 98 10.30 2.16 -2.97
CA CYS A 98 9.60 1.64 -1.80
C CYS A 98 8.15 1.34 -2.16
N VAL A 99 7.70 0.11 -1.89
CA VAL A 99 6.31 -0.30 -2.04
C VAL A 99 5.55 0.01 -0.76
N VAL A 100 4.38 0.64 -0.86
CA VAL A 100 3.49 0.86 0.29
C VAL A 100 2.18 0.15 0.05
N ALA A 101 1.79 -0.72 0.99
CA ALA A 101 0.51 -1.39 0.99
C ALA A 101 -0.35 -0.91 2.16
N LEU A 102 -1.47 -0.27 1.84
CA LEU A 102 -2.50 0.12 2.80
C LEU A 102 -3.67 -0.89 2.71
N ASP A 103 -3.76 -1.81 3.68
CA ASP A 103 -4.85 -2.79 3.73
C ASP A 103 -6.06 -2.25 4.51
N GLU A 104 -7.26 -2.70 4.14
CA GLU A 104 -8.54 -2.24 4.69
C GLU A 104 -8.71 -0.71 4.68
N PHE A 105 -8.04 -0.03 3.75
CA PHE A 105 -8.26 1.40 3.52
C PHE A 105 -9.71 1.64 3.09
N ARG A 106 -10.46 2.32 3.94
CA ARG A 106 -11.88 2.62 3.74
C ARG A 106 -12.05 4.11 3.56
N GLU A 107 -12.53 4.51 2.39
CA GLU A 107 -12.94 5.89 2.15
C GLU A 107 -14.23 6.17 2.95
N ASN A 108 -14.21 7.24 3.75
CA ASN A 108 -15.44 7.99 4.00
C ASN A 108 -15.69 8.82 2.74
N VAL A 109 -16.87 8.69 2.13
CA VAL A 109 -17.27 9.35 0.88
C VAL A 109 -16.84 10.83 0.89
N GLY A 110 -15.83 11.19 0.08
CA GLY A 110 -15.37 12.58 -0.03
C GLY A 110 -13.96 12.83 -0.57
N ASP A 111 -13.03 11.86 -0.47
CA ASP A 111 -11.64 12.06 -0.93
C ASP A 111 -11.46 11.71 -2.42
N PRO A 112 -10.74 12.53 -3.21
CA PRO A 112 -10.63 12.36 -4.65
C PRO A 112 -9.47 11.40 -4.99
N ILE A 113 -9.64 10.09 -4.82
CA ILE A 113 -8.84 9.13 -5.60
C ILE A 113 -9.46 9.05 -7.00
N ARG A 114 -9.33 10.16 -7.75
CA ARG A 114 -9.67 10.22 -9.16
C ARG A 114 -8.37 10.06 -9.94
N THR A 115 -8.25 8.91 -10.59
CA THR A 115 -7.14 8.39 -11.41
C THR A 115 -6.31 7.33 -10.68
N ALA A 116 -6.92 6.18 -10.41
CA ALA A 116 -6.18 4.93 -10.35
C ALA A 116 -6.23 4.30 -11.74
N GLU A 117 -5.08 3.90 -12.29
CA GLU A 117 -5.07 3.02 -13.45
C GLU A 117 -5.60 1.66 -13.00
N PHE A 118 -6.81 1.33 -13.45
CA PHE A 118 -7.36 0.00 -13.28
C PHE A 118 -6.64 -0.92 -14.26
N VAL A 119 -5.55 -1.53 -13.82
CA VAL A 119 -4.91 -2.57 -14.60
C VAL A 119 -5.57 -3.90 -14.19
N GLU A 120 -6.41 -4.44 -15.08
CA GLU A 120 -7.06 -5.73 -14.84
C GLU A 120 -6.03 -6.87 -15.06
N PRO A 121 -5.98 -7.89 -14.18
CA PRO A 121 -5.19 -9.08 -14.44
C PRO A 121 -5.73 -9.79 -15.69
N GLY A 122 -4.95 -9.76 -16.79
CA GLY A 122 -5.26 -10.49 -18.02
C GLY A 122 -5.81 -9.67 -19.20
N GLY A 123 -5.78 -8.33 -19.14
CA GLY A 123 -6.04 -7.49 -20.31
C GLY A 123 -4.91 -7.59 -21.35
N ARG A 124 -5.26 -7.93 -22.59
CA ARG A 124 -4.39 -7.73 -23.76
C ARG A 124 -4.18 -6.26 -24.05
#